data_AF-A0A9P1BLF3-F1
#
_entry.id   AF-A0A9P1BLF3-F1
#
_cell.length_a   1.000
_cell.length_b   1.000
_cell.length_c   1.000
_cell.angle_alpha   90.00
_cell.angle_beta   90.00
_cell.angle_gamma   90.00
#
_symmetry.space_group_name_H-M   'P 1'
#
loop_
_entity.id
_entity.type
_entity.pdbx_description
1 polymer ?
#
loop_
_entity_poly.entity_id
_entity_poly.type
_entity_poly.pdbx_seq_one_letter_code
_entity_poly.pdbx_strand_id
1 'polypeptide(L)'
;MATYTKTALFPAQIDLSRHEHITSLDRLGPGAQRLLGVILAILAGGLCGVQGVPATLWEASHPEAEAFAVALPQCIGIWVCSSGILILYSSVAVIRGVRLKKSVIGPAYASGCIWGVGFACMMKGISFLGYSVGYTLDAVGPILVSSLLSVFVFREITAKKPLLIYFGAFSLQLVGVLLIACFGEPS
;
A
#
# COMPACT_ATOMS: atom_id res chain seq x y z
N MET A 1 19.89 -39.81 13.94
CA MET A 1 19.74 -38.57 14.74
C MET A 1 19.63 -37.41 13.77
N ALA A 2 18.48 -36.71 13.80
CA ALA A 2 18.13 -35.47 13.09
C ALA A 2 18.13 -35.46 11.55
N THR A 3 17.06 -36.02 10.98
CA THR A 3 16.66 -35.81 9.57
C THR A 3 15.98 -34.45 9.39
N TYR A 4 16.36 -33.76 8.32
CA TYR A 4 15.84 -32.51 7.81
C TYR A 4 14.30 -32.51 7.60
N THR A 5 13.57 -31.75 8.40
CA THR A 5 12.14 -31.46 8.17
C THR A 5 11.80 -30.04 8.65
N LYS A 6 12.21 -29.02 7.88
CA LYS A 6 11.78 -27.63 8.16
C LYS A 6 11.46 -26.77 6.94
N THR A 7 11.31 -27.37 5.75
CA THR A 7 11.19 -26.60 4.49
C THR A 7 9.88 -26.85 3.73
N ALA A 8 9.05 -27.82 4.12
CA ALA A 8 7.82 -28.17 3.39
C ALA A 8 6.51 -27.58 3.97
N LEU A 9 6.52 -27.02 5.19
CA LEU A 9 5.30 -26.58 5.88
C LEU A 9 4.89 -25.12 5.56
N PHE A 10 5.81 -24.33 5.01
CA PHE A 10 5.61 -22.91 4.71
C PHE A 10 4.65 -22.64 3.53
N PRO A 11 4.70 -23.37 2.40
CA PRO A 11 3.76 -23.12 1.30
C PRO A 11 2.32 -23.57 1.62
N ALA A 12 2.14 -24.65 2.39
CA ALA A 12 0.81 -25.21 2.68
C ALA A 12 -0.05 -24.36 3.64
N GLN A 13 0.57 -23.55 4.50
CA GLN A 13 -0.14 -22.76 5.52
C GLN A 13 -0.63 -21.40 5.02
N ILE A 14 0.03 -20.83 4.02
CA ILE A 14 -0.43 -19.64 3.27
C ILE A 14 -1.66 -20.02 2.44
N ASP A 15 -1.63 -21.22 1.84
CA ASP A 15 -2.70 -21.70 0.98
C ASP A 15 -4.01 -21.95 1.75
N LEU A 16 -3.93 -22.49 2.98
CA LEU A 16 -5.12 -22.77 3.79
C LEU A 16 -5.84 -21.49 4.30
N SER A 17 -5.07 -20.44 4.62
CA SER A 17 -5.63 -19.13 5.03
C SER A 17 -6.19 -18.36 3.85
N ARG A 18 -5.52 -18.46 2.69
CA ARG A 18 -6.03 -17.97 1.41
C ARG A 18 -7.35 -18.68 1.09
N HIS A 19 -7.43 -20.00 1.28
CA HIS A 19 -8.65 -20.78 1.07
C HIS A 19 -9.80 -20.35 1.98
N GLU A 20 -9.65 -20.14 3.29
CA GLU A 20 -10.79 -19.75 4.15
C GLU A 20 -11.36 -18.35 3.84
N HIS A 21 -10.50 -17.37 3.52
CA HIS A 21 -10.94 -16.03 3.13
C HIS A 21 -11.59 -16.03 1.74
N ILE A 22 -11.05 -16.81 0.79
CA ILE A 22 -11.65 -17.04 -0.53
C ILE A 22 -13.00 -17.76 -0.37
N THR A 23 -13.13 -18.75 0.53
CA THR A 23 -14.38 -19.50 0.78
C THR A 23 -15.49 -18.61 1.34
N SER A 24 -15.16 -17.61 2.16
CA SER A 24 -16.16 -16.65 2.67
C SER A 24 -16.61 -15.62 1.63
N LEU A 25 -15.69 -15.21 0.75
CA LEU A 25 -16.03 -14.35 -0.39
C LEU A 25 -16.77 -15.12 -1.48
N ASP A 26 -16.47 -16.40 -1.71
CA ASP A 26 -17.11 -17.28 -2.72
C ASP A 26 -18.56 -17.64 -2.40
N ARG A 27 -19.02 -17.36 -1.17
CA ARG A 27 -20.47 -17.40 -0.87
C ARG A 27 -21.24 -16.25 -1.56
N LEU A 28 -20.55 -15.20 -1.97
CA LEU A 28 -21.12 -14.11 -2.78
C LEU A 28 -20.93 -14.45 -4.26
N GLY A 29 -21.99 -14.33 -5.06
CA GLY A 29 -21.90 -14.57 -6.50
C GLY A 29 -20.85 -13.67 -7.19
N PRO A 30 -20.29 -14.08 -8.34
CA PRO A 30 -19.17 -13.41 -9.00
C PRO A 30 -19.44 -11.94 -9.36
N GLY A 31 -20.72 -11.57 -9.56
CA GLY A 31 -21.13 -10.17 -9.74
C GLY A 31 -21.05 -9.34 -8.46
N ALA A 32 -21.46 -9.91 -7.32
CA ALA A 32 -21.44 -9.24 -6.03
C ALA A 32 -20.01 -9.02 -5.51
N GLN A 33 -19.11 -9.98 -5.73
CA GLN A 33 -17.68 -9.83 -5.41
C GLN A 33 -17.04 -8.68 -6.20
N ARG A 34 -17.32 -8.59 -7.51
CA ARG A 34 -16.83 -7.50 -8.36
C ARG A 34 -17.37 -6.15 -7.90
N LEU A 35 -18.67 -6.06 -7.62
CA LEU A 35 -19.29 -4.83 -7.12
C LEU A 35 -18.69 -4.39 -5.79
N LEU A 36 -18.52 -5.31 -4.84
CA LEU A 36 -17.89 -5.03 -3.55
C LEU A 36 -16.45 -4.53 -3.73
N GLY A 37 -15.67 -5.17 -4.60
CA GLY A 37 -14.31 -4.73 -4.92
C GLY A 37 -14.26 -3.32 -5.52
N VAL A 38 -15.19 -3.00 -6.44
CA VAL A 38 -15.29 -1.66 -7.04
C VAL A 38 -15.68 -0.61 -5.99
N ILE A 39 -16.67 -0.90 -5.14
CA ILE A 39 -17.09 0.01 -4.07
C ILE A 39 -15.93 0.26 -3.11
N LEU A 40 -15.23 -0.79 -2.68
CA LEU A 40 -14.07 -0.67 -1.81
C LEU A 40 -12.94 0.12 -2.45
N ALA A 41 -12.69 -0.05 -3.76
CA ALA A 41 -11.69 0.71 -4.49
C ALA A 41 -12.04 2.20 -4.57
N ILE A 42 -13.30 2.54 -4.82
CA ILE A 42 -13.76 3.94 -4.85
C ILE A 42 -13.64 4.58 -3.47
N LEU A 43 -14.10 3.87 -2.42
CA LEU A 43 -14.00 4.37 -1.05
C LEU A 43 -12.54 4.55 -0.62
N ALA A 44 -11.68 3.57 -0.89
CA ALA A 44 -10.25 3.64 -0.57
C ALA A 44 -9.57 4.78 -1.32
N GLY A 45 -9.83 4.92 -2.63
CA GLY A 45 -9.28 6.01 -3.44
C GLY A 45 -9.74 7.38 -2.96
N GLY A 46 -11.03 7.52 -2.61
CA GLY A 46 -11.58 8.74 -2.04
C GLY A 46 -10.93 9.10 -0.70
N LEU A 47 -10.78 8.13 0.20
CA LEU A 47 -10.13 8.35 1.50
C LEU A 47 -8.65 8.74 1.36
N CYS A 48 -7.91 8.08 0.46
CA CYS A 48 -6.52 8.44 0.14
C CYS A 48 -6.39 9.84 -0.45
N GLY A 49 -7.36 10.29 -1.25
CA GLY A 49 -7.39 11.67 -1.74
C GLY A 49 -7.61 12.69 -0.62
N VAL A 50 -8.53 12.40 0.31
CA VAL A 50 -8.89 13.32 1.40
C VAL A 50 -7.82 13.40 2.49
N GLN A 51 -7.05 12.33 2.70
CA GLN A 51 -5.92 12.26 3.63
C GLN A 51 -4.93 13.42 3.49
N GLY A 52 -4.71 13.92 2.26
CA GLY A 52 -3.77 15.00 1.97
C GLY A 52 -4.27 16.41 2.32
N VAL A 53 -5.58 16.59 2.42
CA VAL A 53 -6.23 17.89 2.66
C VAL A 53 -5.79 18.55 3.97
N PRO A 54 -5.81 17.87 5.14
CA PRO A 54 -5.39 18.51 6.39
C PRO A 54 -3.91 18.90 6.39
N ALA A 55 -3.03 18.13 5.73
CA ALA A 55 -1.61 18.46 5.64
C ALA A 55 -1.38 19.73 4.81
N THR A 56 -1.98 19.80 3.62
CA THR A 56 -1.87 20.97 2.72
C THR A 56 -2.47 22.24 3.34
N LEU A 57 -3.61 22.14 4.04
CA LEU A 57 -4.24 23.28 4.71
C LEU A 57 -3.42 23.78 5.90
N TRP A 58 -2.77 22.87 6.62
CA TRP A 58 -1.90 23.19 7.74
C TRP A 58 -0.60 23.87 7.27
N GLU A 59 0.03 23.36 6.22
CA GLU A 59 1.20 23.99 5.57
C GLU A 59 0.89 25.40 5.06
N ALA A 60 -0.29 25.60 4.45
CA ALA A 60 -0.73 26.92 4.00
C ALA A 60 -0.92 27.93 5.16
N SER A 61 -1.22 27.44 6.37
CA SER A 61 -1.48 28.28 7.55
C SER A 61 -0.23 28.50 8.40
N HIS A 62 0.79 27.64 8.30
CA HIS A 62 2.03 27.69 9.09
C HIS A 62 3.25 27.33 8.20
N PRO A 63 3.73 28.28 7.36
CA PRO A 63 4.84 28.02 6.42
C PRO A 63 6.20 27.75 7.09
N GLU A 64 6.35 28.01 8.40
CA GLU A 64 7.57 27.72 9.16
C GLU A 64 7.54 26.39 9.92
N ALA A 65 6.45 25.63 9.83
CA ALA A 65 6.34 24.35 10.51
C ALA A 65 7.17 23.27 9.78
N GLU A 66 8.01 22.54 10.53
CA GLU A 66 8.76 21.42 9.94
C GLU A 66 7.82 20.36 9.36
N ALA A 67 8.13 19.85 8.17
CA ALA A 67 7.39 18.78 7.49
C ALA A 67 7.22 17.50 8.34
N PHE A 68 8.02 17.33 9.40
CA PHE A 68 7.88 16.22 10.33
C PHE A 68 6.67 16.36 11.28
N ALA A 69 6.16 17.58 11.46
CA ALA A 69 5.02 17.87 12.33
C ALA A 69 3.73 17.18 11.88
N VAL A 70 3.57 16.92 10.57
CA VAL A 70 2.43 16.16 10.03
C VAL A 70 2.71 14.65 9.97
N ALA A 71 3.99 14.23 9.98
CA ALA A 71 4.36 12.82 9.93
C ALA A 71 4.06 12.07 11.23
N LEU A 72 4.29 12.70 12.38
CA LEU A 72 4.04 12.10 13.69
C LEU A 72 2.54 11.83 13.93
N PRO A 73 1.62 12.81 13.75
CA PRO A 73 0.18 12.57 13.87
C PRO A 73 -0.33 11.50 12.90
N GLN A 74 0.20 11.46 11.68
CA GLN A 74 -0.18 10.48 10.68
C GLN A 74 0.25 9.06 11.06
N CYS A 75 1.48 8.89 11.58
CA CYS A 75 1.95 7.61 12.10
C CYS A 75 1.12 7.15 13.32
N ILE A 76 0.77 8.07 14.23
CA ILE A 76 -0.12 7.77 15.36
C ILE A 76 -1.50 7.35 14.86
N GLY A 77 -2.09 8.07 13.91
CA GLY A 77 -3.40 7.76 13.35
C GLY A 77 -3.44 6.36 12.74
N ILE A 78 -2.41 5.99 11.98
CA ILE A 78 -2.28 4.65 11.39
C ILE A 78 -2.11 3.58 12.47
N TRP A 79 -1.30 3.84 13.50
CA TRP A 79 -1.12 2.92 14.61
C TRP A 79 -2.42 2.69 15.40
N VAL A 80 -3.17 3.76 15.69
CA VAL A 80 -4.48 3.69 16.36
C VAL A 80 -5.49 2.93 15.51
N CYS A 81 -5.59 3.27 14.21
CA CYS A 81 -6.53 2.61 13.29
C CYS A 81 -6.19 1.13 13.12
N SER A 82 -4.91 0.80 12.94
CA SER A 82 -4.42 -0.58 12.86
C SER A 82 -4.71 -1.36 14.14
N SER A 83 -4.44 -0.77 15.31
CA SER A 83 -4.74 -1.37 16.61
C SER A 83 -6.25 -1.60 16.78
N GLY A 84 -7.09 -0.63 16.37
CA GLY A 84 -8.55 -0.76 16.39
C GLY A 84 -9.06 -1.90 15.51
N ILE A 85 -8.56 -2.00 14.28
CA ILE A 85 -8.90 -3.09 13.35
C ILE A 85 -8.45 -4.44 13.92
N LEU A 86 -7.25 -4.53 14.49
CA LEU A 86 -6.74 -5.78 15.09
C LEU A 86 -7.53 -6.19 16.34
N ILE A 87 -7.93 -5.25 17.19
CA ILE A 87 -8.77 -5.50 18.37
C ILE A 87 -10.16 -5.95 17.92
N LEU A 88 -10.76 -5.28 16.94
CA LEU A 88 -12.07 -5.64 16.40
C LEU A 88 -12.03 -7.03 15.75
N TYR A 89 -11.04 -7.27 14.89
CA TYR A 89 -10.84 -8.57 14.24
C TYR A 89 -10.58 -9.68 15.26
N SER A 90 -9.76 -9.41 16.28
CA SER A 90 -9.49 -10.38 17.34
C SER A 90 -10.73 -10.65 18.19
N SER A 91 -11.53 -9.63 18.49
CA SER A 91 -12.79 -9.78 19.23
C SER A 91 -13.79 -10.63 18.43
N VAL A 92 -13.95 -10.35 17.14
CA VAL A 92 -14.82 -11.15 16.23
C VAL A 92 -14.29 -12.58 16.07
N ALA A 93 -12.97 -12.76 15.97
CA ALA A 93 -12.34 -14.09 15.87
C ALA A 93 -12.51 -14.92 17.15
N VAL A 94 -12.43 -14.29 18.33
CA VAL A 94 -12.70 -14.92 19.63
C VAL A 94 -14.16 -15.34 19.74
N ILE A 95 -15.11 -14.48 19.34
CA ILE A 95 -16.54 -14.80 19.32
C ILE A 95 -16.85 -15.97 18.36
N ARG A 96 -16.13 -16.07 17.24
CA ARG A 96 -16.29 -17.13 16.23
C ARG A 96 -15.43 -18.38 16.48
N GLY A 97 -14.62 -18.42 17.54
CA GLY A 97 -13.77 -19.56 17.89
C GLY A 97 -12.60 -19.81 16.94
N VAL A 98 -12.24 -18.84 16.07
CA VAL A 98 -11.17 -18.99 15.08
C VAL A 98 -9.83 -18.65 15.73
N ARG A 99 -8.85 -19.59 15.67
CA ARG A 99 -7.51 -19.36 16.22
C ARG A 99 -6.72 -18.40 15.31
N LEU A 100 -6.40 -17.23 15.84
CA LEU A 100 -5.54 -16.24 15.18
C LEU A 100 -4.12 -16.79 15.02
N LYS A 101 -3.68 -16.99 13.77
CA LYS A 101 -2.28 -17.34 13.48
C LYS A 101 -1.40 -16.11 13.67
N LYS A 102 -0.52 -16.15 14.69
CA LYS A 102 0.52 -15.12 14.96
C LYS A 102 1.49 -14.87 13.78
N SER A 103 1.56 -15.78 12.82
CA SER A 103 2.55 -15.75 11.73
C SER A 103 2.41 -14.58 10.76
N VAL A 104 1.24 -13.92 10.70
CA VAL A 104 0.98 -12.84 9.74
C VAL A 104 1.43 -11.46 10.26
N ILE A 105 1.65 -11.35 11.58
CA ILE A 105 2.00 -10.08 12.24
C ILE A 105 3.41 -9.63 11.89
N GLY A 106 4.35 -10.57 11.76
CA GLY A 106 5.76 -10.28 11.41
C GLY A 106 5.91 -9.53 10.07
N PRO A 107 5.44 -10.08 8.94
CA PRO A 107 5.53 -9.40 7.64
C PRO A 107 4.70 -8.12 7.58
N ALA A 108 3.55 -8.07 8.26
CA ALA A 108 2.75 -6.85 8.35
C ALA A 108 3.51 -5.73 9.07
N TYR A 109 4.17 -6.03 10.20
CA TYR A 109 4.98 -5.06 10.92
C TYR A 109 6.17 -4.57 10.10
N ALA A 110 6.89 -5.47 9.44
CA ALA A 110 8.00 -5.10 8.54
C ALA A 110 7.54 -4.17 7.41
N SER A 111 6.37 -4.44 6.80
CA SER A 111 5.80 -3.57 5.76
C SER A 111 5.43 -2.18 6.30
N GLY A 112 4.94 -2.09 7.54
CA GLY A 112 4.64 -0.82 8.19
C GLY A 112 5.89 0.01 8.49
N CYS A 113 6.99 -0.63 8.92
CA CYS A 113 8.27 0.04 9.11
C CYS A 113 8.82 0.61 7.80
N ILE A 114 8.78 -0.17 6.72
CA ILE A 114 9.20 0.27 5.37
C ILE A 114 8.35 1.46 4.92
N TRP A 115 7.03 1.38 5.12
CA TRP A 115 6.11 2.47 4.78
C TRP A 115 6.42 3.75 5.57
N GLY A 116 6.68 3.65 6.88
CA GLY A 116 7.01 4.83 7.70
C GLY A 116 8.31 5.52 7.28
N VAL A 117 9.33 4.75 6.91
CA VAL A 117 10.59 5.31 6.38
C VAL A 117 10.36 5.98 5.02
N GLY A 118 9.57 5.33 4.14
CA GLY A 118 9.18 5.89 2.85
C GLY A 118 8.41 7.21 3.00
N PHE A 119 7.44 7.24 3.91
CA PHE A 119 6.64 8.44 4.20
C PHE A 119 7.49 9.60 4.74
N ALA A 120 8.45 9.32 5.63
CA ALA A 120 9.38 10.36 6.11
C ALA A 120 10.28 10.89 4.97
N CYS A 121 10.72 10.02 4.06
CA CYS A 121 11.48 10.41 2.88
C CYS A 121 10.63 11.25 1.91
N MET A 122 9.36 10.87 1.71
CA MET A 122 8.39 11.58 0.89
C MET A 122 8.14 13.00 1.42
N MET A 123 7.87 13.15 2.73
CA MET A 123 7.65 14.46 3.33
C MET A 123 8.85 15.39 3.11
N LYS A 124 10.07 14.88 3.28
CA LYS A 124 11.29 15.64 2.98
C LYS A 124 11.39 16.02 1.50
N GLY A 125 11.02 15.11 0.59
CA GLY A 125 11.00 15.37 -0.85
C GLY A 125 9.95 16.41 -1.26
N ILE A 126 8.76 16.36 -0.65
CA ILE A 126 7.68 17.34 -0.87
C ILE A 126 8.13 18.75 -0.49
N SER A 127 8.91 18.93 0.58
CA SER A 127 9.45 20.24 0.95
C SER A 127 10.40 20.83 -0.10
N PHE A 128 11.03 20.01 -0.95
CA PHE A 128 11.93 20.48 -2.01
C PHE A 128 11.26 20.60 -3.39
N LEU A 129 10.32 19.71 -3.73
CA LEU A 129 9.71 19.62 -5.06
C LEU A 129 8.28 20.17 -5.14
N GLY A 130 7.67 20.50 -4.01
CA GLY A 130 6.26 20.87 -3.92
C GLY A 130 5.33 19.66 -3.78
N TYR A 131 4.17 19.87 -3.15
CA TYR A 131 3.21 18.82 -2.79
C TYR A 131 2.72 18.01 -3.99
N SER A 132 2.36 18.67 -5.09
CA SER A 132 1.82 18.02 -6.29
C SER A 132 2.83 17.09 -6.97
N VAL A 133 4.08 17.55 -7.12
CA VAL A 133 5.14 16.75 -7.75
C VAL A 133 5.59 15.63 -6.82
N GLY A 134 5.82 15.93 -5.54
CA GLY A 134 6.24 14.95 -4.53
C GLY A 134 5.24 13.83 -4.30
N TYR A 135 3.93 14.15 -4.22
CA TYR A 135 2.88 13.15 -4.08
C TYR A 135 2.74 12.26 -5.33
N THR A 136 2.85 12.84 -6.53
CA THR A 136 2.81 12.07 -7.76
C THR A 136 4.01 11.12 -7.87
N LEU A 137 5.20 11.57 -7.46
CA LEU A 137 6.39 10.73 -7.40
C LEU A 137 6.26 9.60 -6.38
N ASP A 138 5.66 9.85 -5.21
CA ASP A 138 5.38 8.82 -4.21
C ASP A 138 4.36 7.79 -4.69
N ALA A 139 3.33 8.19 -5.45
CA ALA A 139 2.39 7.25 -6.02
C ALA A 139 3.04 6.38 -7.11
N VAL A 140 3.86 6.99 -7.98
CA VAL A 140 4.46 6.30 -9.13
C VAL A 140 5.66 5.44 -8.72
N GLY A 141 6.55 5.95 -7.86
CA GLY A 141 7.83 5.31 -7.52
C GLY A 141 7.72 3.85 -7.03
N PRO A 142 6.94 3.56 -5.98
CA PRO A 142 6.73 2.21 -5.48
C PRO A 142 6.04 1.29 -6.49
N ILE A 143 5.13 1.82 -7.31
CA ILE A 143 4.47 1.05 -8.39
C ILE A 143 5.52 0.61 -9.43
N LEU A 144 6.44 1.51 -9.78
CA LEU A 144 7.52 1.20 -10.71
C LEU A 144 8.45 0.13 -10.15
N VAL A 145 8.92 0.30 -8.91
CA VAL A 145 9.81 -0.66 -8.24
C VAL A 145 9.13 -2.02 -8.08
N SER A 146 7.86 -2.02 -7.67
CA SER A 146 7.05 -3.25 -7.54
C SER A 146 6.93 -3.97 -8.88
N SER A 147 6.67 -3.22 -9.96
CA SER A 147 6.54 -3.79 -11.30
C SER A 147 7.89 -4.30 -11.85
N LEU A 148 8.99 -3.58 -11.61
CA LEU A 148 10.35 -4.02 -11.95
C LEU A 148 10.71 -5.31 -11.21
N LEU A 149 10.44 -5.37 -9.90
CA LEU A 149 10.66 -6.58 -9.10
C LEU A 149 9.80 -7.75 -9.61
N SER A 150 8.55 -7.50 -10.01
CA SER A 150 7.70 -8.52 -10.62
C SER A 150 8.31 -9.09 -11.91
N VAL A 151 8.87 -8.24 -12.77
CA VAL A 151 9.52 -8.67 -14.02
C VAL A 151 10.85 -9.41 -13.75
N PHE A 152 11.71 -8.87 -12.88
CA PHE A 152 13.08 -9.39 -12.67
C PHE A 152 13.15 -10.58 -11.71
N VAL A 153 12.40 -10.55 -10.60
CA VAL A 153 12.48 -11.56 -9.53
C VAL A 153 11.55 -12.74 -9.81
N PHE A 154 10.29 -12.48 -10.17
CA PHE A 154 9.32 -13.54 -10.44
C PHE A 154 9.46 -14.12 -11.85
N ARG A 155 10.08 -13.39 -12.80
CA ARG A 155 10.23 -13.77 -14.24
C ARG A 155 8.92 -14.25 -14.86
N GLU A 156 7.79 -13.86 -14.28
CA GLU A 156 6.46 -14.38 -14.60
C GLU A 156 6.01 -13.90 -15.99
N ILE A 157 6.59 -12.80 -16.46
CA ILE A 157 6.28 -12.13 -17.71
C ILE A 157 7.45 -12.30 -18.69
N THR A 158 7.64 -13.51 -19.21
CA THR A 158 8.64 -13.78 -20.28
C THR A 158 8.08 -13.43 -21.68
N ALA A 159 6.81 -13.03 -21.77
CA ALA A 159 6.15 -12.70 -23.04
C ALA A 159 6.40 -11.26 -23.49
N LYS A 160 6.76 -11.07 -24.78
CA LYS A 160 7.10 -9.76 -25.38
C LYS A 160 5.96 -8.73 -25.36
N LYS A 161 4.69 -9.17 -25.40
CA LYS A 161 3.50 -8.31 -25.47
C LYS A 161 3.23 -7.53 -24.16
N PRO A 162 3.10 -8.18 -22.99
CA PRO A 162 2.92 -7.47 -21.71
C PRO A 162 4.13 -6.60 -21.33
N LEU A 163 5.34 -6.95 -21.76
CA LEU A 163 6.52 -6.10 -21.57
C LEU A 163 6.42 -4.77 -22.34
N LEU A 164 5.88 -4.80 -23.56
CA LEU A 164 5.64 -3.60 -24.38
C LEU A 164 4.56 -2.68 -23.78
N ILE A 165 3.47 -3.27 -23.26
CA ILE A 165 2.43 -2.51 -22.55
C ILE A 165 3.00 -1.89 -21.28
N TYR A 166 3.83 -2.61 -20.54
CA TYR A 166 4.51 -2.08 -19.36
C TYR A 166 5.42 -0.89 -19.71
N PHE A 167 6.22 -1.00 -20.76
CA PHE A 167 7.09 0.10 -21.20
C PHE A 167 6.29 1.31 -21.70
N GLY A 168 5.15 1.08 -22.35
CA GLY A 168 4.21 2.14 -22.75
C GLY A 168 3.59 2.85 -21.55
N ALA A 169 3.10 2.09 -20.56
CA ALA A 169 2.58 2.63 -19.31
C ALA A 169 3.65 3.42 -18.54
N PHE A 170 4.86 2.88 -18.47
CA PHE A 170 6.03 3.54 -17.86
C PHE A 170 6.34 4.88 -18.50
N SER A 171 6.41 4.90 -19.83
CA SER A 171 6.69 6.12 -20.60
C SER A 171 5.59 7.16 -20.39
N LEU A 172 4.33 6.73 -20.37
CA LEU A 172 3.19 7.61 -20.08
C LEU A 172 3.24 8.17 -18.65
N GLN A 173 3.60 7.33 -17.66
CA GLN A 173 3.78 7.76 -16.27
C GLN A 173 4.89 8.80 -16.15
N LEU A 174 6.05 8.58 -16.79
CA LEU A 174 7.16 9.54 -16.81
C LEU A 174 6.78 10.85 -17.48
N VAL A 175 6.10 10.80 -18.62
CA VAL A 175 5.61 12.00 -19.32
C VAL A 175 4.63 12.76 -18.43
N GLY A 176 3.73 12.08 -17.72
CA GLY A 176 2.82 12.70 -16.77
C GLY A 176 3.55 13.43 -15.64
N VAL A 177 4.55 12.78 -15.01
CA VAL A 177 5.37 13.40 -13.96
C VAL A 177 6.16 14.60 -14.50
N LEU A 178 6.76 14.46 -15.69
CA LEU A 178 7.52 15.55 -16.33
C LEU A 178 6.61 16.74 -16.69
N LEU A 179 5.40 16.48 -17.19
CA LEU A 179 4.41 17.52 -17.45
C LEU A 179 4.02 18.25 -16.16
N ILE A 180 3.74 17.51 -15.09
CA ILE A 180 3.41 18.10 -13.78
C ILE A 180 4.60 18.89 -13.22
N ALA A 181 5.84 18.42 -13.43
CA ALA A 181 7.04 19.14 -12.99
C ALA A 181 7.34 20.39 -13.82
N CYS A 182 7.07 20.38 -15.13
CA CYS A 182 7.31 21.52 -16.01
C CYS A 182 6.21 22.60 -15.94
N PHE A 183 4.95 22.19 -15.72
CA PHE A 183 3.80 23.11 -15.65
C PHE A 183 3.31 23.38 -14.22
N GLY A 184 3.80 22.62 -13.24
CA GLY A 184 3.60 22.89 -11.82
C GLY A 184 4.54 24.01 -11.40
N GLU A 185 4.13 25.24 -11.67
CA GLU A 185 4.85 26.43 -11.23
C GLU A 185 5.02 26.40 -9.69
N PRO A 186 6.22 26.65 -9.14
CA PRO A 186 6.43 26.72 -7.70
C PRO A 186 5.82 28.04 -7.19
N SER A 187 4.54 28.00 -6.80
CA SER A 187 3.88 29.08 -6.05
C SER A 187 4.03 28.86 -4.55
#